data_AF-A0AAW2TFI3-F1
#
_entry.id   AF-A0AAW2TFI3-F1
#
_cell.length_a   1.000
_cell.length_b   1.000
_cell.length_c   1.000
_cell.angle_alpha   90.00
_cell.angle_beta   90.00
_cell.angle_gamma   90.00
#
_symmetry.space_group_name_H-M   'P 1'
#
loop_
_entity.id
_entity.type
_entity.pdbx_description
1 polymer ?
#
loop_
_entity_poly.entity_id
_entity_poly.type
_entity_poly.pdbx_seq_one_letter_code
_entity_poly.pdbx_strand_id
1 'polypeptide(L)'
;MFKEVAESSNVYKCISLDEFPMAALHDMNGDARSFMDRCVAFGNLDALYMLGMVEYFSCDNLATALPCLNKSASLGHVGAYYMITIILLLSGRDFKQKGVTLLSAMKISGEYREKVKFYREKLIKFLRSATTRNPKVLNGRPSCCTNARHRVLETNALSDLQVGDHVDDDSVFCDACTCDRELICIFEGISSV
;
A
#
# COMPACT_ATOMS: atom_id res chain seq x y z
N MET A 1 30.79 -12.31 21.33
CA MET A 1 30.69 -10.83 21.23
C MET A 1 29.90 -10.34 20.01
N PHE A 2 30.39 -10.41 18.75
CA PHE A 2 29.60 -9.89 17.61
C PHE A 2 28.30 -10.69 17.31
N LYS A 3 28.33 -12.01 17.49
CA LYS A 3 27.15 -12.88 17.29
C LYS A 3 26.03 -12.61 18.30
N GLU A 4 26.38 -12.38 19.57
CA GLU A 4 25.40 -12.08 20.64
C GLU A 4 24.75 -10.71 20.45
N VAL A 5 25.48 -9.72 19.93
CA VAL A 5 24.92 -8.40 19.61
C VAL A 5 24.02 -8.47 18.37
N ALA A 6 24.42 -9.24 17.35
CA ALA A 6 23.64 -9.46 16.13
C ALA A 6 22.33 -10.24 16.38
N GLU A 7 22.31 -11.12 17.39
CA GLU A 7 21.12 -11.88 17.80
C GLU A 7 20.28 -11.16 18.87
N SER A 8 20.64 -9.91 19.23
CA SER A 8 19.86 -9.16 20.20
C SER A 8 18.48 -8.79 19.66
N SER A 9 17.47 -8.84 20.53
CA SER A 9 16.08 -8.49 20.21
C SER A 9 15.92 -7.10 19.58
N ASN A 10 16.82 -6.16 19.93
CA ASN A 10 16.84 -4.81 19.37
C ASN A 10 17.19 -4.77 17.89
N VAL A 11 18.05 -5.68 17.39
CA VAL A 11 18.39 -5.75 15.95
C VAL A 11 17.14 -6.07 15.15
N TYR A 12 16.42 -7.13 15.53
CA TYR A 12 15.19 -7.53 14.85
C TYR A 12 14.11 -6.44 14.89
N LYS A 13 14.02 -5.70 15.99
CA LYS A 13 13.04 -4.62 16.13
C LYS A 13 13.34 -3.39 15.24
N CYS A 14 14.61 -3.06 15.04
CA CYS A 14 15.02 -1.78 14.44
C CYS A 14 15.64 -1.91 13.04
N ILE A 15 15.92 -3.11 12.55
CA ILE A 15 16.47 -3.30 11.20
C ILE A 15 15.47 -2.82 10.15
N SER A 16 15.93 -1.98 9.22
CA SER A 16 15.13 -1.57 8.06
C SER A 16 15.00 -2.73 7.09
N LEU A 17 13.79 -2.92 6.56
CA LEU A 17 13.49 -3.93 5.54
C LEU A 17 13.16 -3.29 4.18
N ASP A 18 13.62 -2.06 3.94
CA ASP A 18 13.33 -1.34 2.70
C ASP A 18 13.88 -2.04 1.44
N GLU A 19 15.05 -2.67 1.56
CA GLU A 19 15.68 -3.46 0.49
C GLU A 19 15.23 -4.93 0.49
N PHE A 20 14.47 -5.36 1.50
CA PHE A 20 14.06 -6.75 1.62
C PHE A 20 13.03 -7.09 0.53
N PRO A 21 13.16 -8.24 -0.16
CA PRO A 21 12.36 -8.54 -1.34
C PRO A 21 10.91 -8.89 -0.95
N MET A 22 10.07 -7.86 -0.80
CA MET A 22 8.67 -7.98 -0.40
C MET A 22 7.88 -8.96 -1.28
N ALA A 23 8.15 -8.93 -2.59
CA ALA A 23 7.58 -9.83 -3.59
C ALA A 23 7.75 -11.32 -3.24
N ALA A 24 8.90 -11.66 -2.65
CA ALA A 24 9.26 -13.04 -2.36
C ALA A 24 8.67 -13.53 -1.03
N LEU A 25 8.04 -12.67 -0.22
CA LEU A 25 7.60 -13.03 1.14
C LEU A 25 6.62 -14.21 1.17
N HIS A 26 5.77 -14.34 0.16
CA HIS A 26 4.85 -15.47 0.05
C HIS A 26 5.59 -16.79 -0.18
N ASP A 27 6.69 -16.76 -0.95
CA ASP A 27 7.45 -17.94 -1.35
C ASP A 27 8.70 -18.16 -0.49
N MET A 28 8.92 -17.32 0.52
CA MET A 28 10.06 -17.41 1.43
C MET A 28 10.00 -18.70 2.25
N ASN A 29 11.14 -19.39 2.28
CA ASN A 29 11.37 -20.57 3.10
C ASN A 29 12.65 -20.42 3.95
N GLY A 30 12.87 -21.38 4.85
CA GLY A 30 14.11 -21.48 5.62
C GLY A 30 14.46 -20.24 6.44
N ASP A 31 15.69 -19.75 6.28
CA ASP A 31 16.26 -18.68 7.08
C ASP A 31 15.57 -17.32 6.86
N ALA A 32 15.16 -17.03 5.62
CA ALA A 32 14.47 -15.77 5.30
C ALA A 32 13.12 -15.68 6.02
N ARG A 33 12.35 -16.78 6.02
CA ARG A 33 11.09 -16.86 6.76
C ARG A 33 11.33 -16.74 8.27
N SER A 34 12.30 -17.48 8.79
CA SER A 34 12.66 -17.44 10.21
C SER A 34 13.10 -16.05 10.67
N PHE A 35 13.85 -15.32 9.82
CA PHE A 35 14.24 -13.94 10.06
C PHE A 35 13.03 -13.01 10.13
N MET A 36 12.13 -13.10 9.15
CA MET A 36 10.90 -12.29 9.14
C MET A 36 10.00 -12.57 10.34
N ASP A 37 9.83 -13.84 10.71
CA ASP A 37 9.02 -14.23 11.87
C ASP A 37 9.60 -13.63 13.16
N ARG A 38 10.95 -13.59 13.31
CA ARG A 38 11.59 -12.90 14.43
C ARG A 38 11.35 -11.39 14.39
N CYS A 39 11.51 -10.74 13.24
CA CYS A 39 11.24 -9.31 13.10
C CYS A 39 9.79 -8.98 13.50
N VAL A 40 8.81 -9.77 13.06
CA VAL A 40 7.40 -9.63 13.45
C VAL A 40 7.22 -9.84 14.96
N ALA A 41 7.81 -10.90 15.53
CA ALA A 41 7.70 -11.20 16.96
C ALA A 41 8.27 -10.08 17.85
N PHE A 42 9.36 -9.45 17.43
CA PHE A 42 9.94 -8.30 18.14
C PHE A 42 9.29 -6.95 17.80
N GLY A 43 8.24 -6.94 16.96
CA GLY A 43 7.44 -5.78 16.67
C GLY A 43 8.09 -4.78 15.71
N ASN A 44 8.93 -5.27 14.79
CA ASN A 44 9.46 -4.47 13.70
C ASN A 44 8.32 -3.92 12.82
N LEU A 45 8.33 -2.60 12.58
CA LEU A 45 7.24 -1.93 11.88
C LEU A 45 7.18 -2.29 10.39
N ASP A 46 8.34 -2.40 9.74
CA ASP A 46 8.44 -2.77 8.33
C ASP A 46 7.98 -4.21 8.14
N ALA A 47 8.37 -5.11 9.05
CA ALA A 47 7.99 -6.52 9.00
C ALA A 47 6.48 -6.71 9.18
N LEU A 48 5.87 -5.97 10.12
CA LEU A 48 4.42 -5.96 10.31
C LEU A 48 3.68 -5.39 9.08
N TYR A 49 4.21 -4.32 8.50
CA TYR A 49 3.67 -3.72 7.27
C TYR A 49 3.72 -4.72 6.10
N MET A 50 4.88 -5.33 5.87
CA MET A 50 5.13 -6.34 4.85
C MET A 50 4.22 -7.57 5.01
N LEU A 51 4.13 -8.11 6.22
CA LEU A 51 3.24 -9.24 6.52
C LEU A 51 1.79 -8.88 6.25
N GLY A 52 1.36 -7.67 6.67
CA GLY A 52 0.02 -7.17 6.42
C GLY A 52 -0.35 -7.11 4.94
N MET A 53 0.58 -6.68 4.08
CA MET A 53 0.37 -6.66 2.63
C MET A 53 0.22 -8.07 2.06
N VAL A 54 1.12 -8.99 2.40
CA VAL A 54 1.08 -10.38 1.91
C VAL A 54 -0.21 -11.07 2.32
N GLU A 55 -0.58 -10.96 3.59
CA GLU A 55 -1.80 -11.56 4.13
C GLU A 55 -3.04 -11.01 3.42
N TYR A 56 -3.11 -9.70 3.15
CA TYR A 56 -4.25 -9.12 2.45
C TYR A 56 -4.29 -9.53 0.97
N PHE A 57 -3.22 -9.24 0.22
CA PHE A 57 -3.23 -9.33 -1.25
C PHE A 57 -3.02 -10.75 -1.79
N SER A 58 -2.15 -11.54 -1.15
CA SER A 58 -1.77 -12.87 -1.62
C SER A 58 -2.53 -13.99 -0.91
N CYS A 59 -2.93 -13.79 0.35
CA CYS A 59 -3.61 -14.83 1.15
C CYS A 59 -5.12 -14.58 1.33
N ASP A 60 -5.65 -13.42 0.94
CA ASP A 60 -7.03 -12.99 1.25
C ASP A 60 -7.40 -13.12 2.74
N ASN A 61 -6.42 -12.88 3.61
CA ASN A 61 -6.53 -13.05 5.05
C ASN A 61 -6.59 -11.68 5.75
N LEU A 62 -7.76 -11.04 5.67
CA LEU A 62 -8.01 -9.75 6.29
C LEU A 62 -7.82 -9.79 7.83
N ALA A 63 -8.11 -10.93 8.45
CA ALA A 63 -8.06 -11.12 9.90
C ALA A 63 -6.63 -11.02 10.46
N THR A 64 -5.62 -11.49 9.71
CA THR A 64 -4.20 -11.28 10.06
C THR A 64 -3.67 -9.96 9.53
N ALA A 65 -4.10 -9.54 8.34
CA ALA A 65 -3.59 -8.34 7.70
C ALA A 65 -3.85 -7.06 8.52
N LEU A 66 -5.11 -6.84 8.93
CA LEU A 66 -5.50 -5.60 9.61
C LEU A 66 -4.79 -5.39 10.95
N PRO A 67 -4.69 -6.38 11.87
CA PRO A 67 -3.92 -6.20 13.11
C PRO A 67 -2.46 -5.83 12.88
N CYS A 68 -1.79 -6.45 11.90
CA CYS A 68 -0.40 -6.15 11.57
C CYS A 68 -0.24 -4.71 11.07
N LEU A 69 -1.08 -4.31 10.10
CA LEU A 69 -1.07 -2.97 9.55
C LEU A 69 -1.44 -1.92 10.59
N ASN A 70 -2.49 -2.15 11.39
CA ASN A 70 -2.92 -1.21 12.43
C ASN A 70 -1.83 -1.01 13.49
N LYS A 71 -1.16 -2.08 13.91
CA LYS A 71 -0.04 -1.98 14.86
C LYS A 71 1.09 -1.14 14.29
N SER A 72 1.51 -1.42 13.04
CA SER A 72 2.57 -0.68 12.36
C SER A 72 2.19 0.81 12.16
N ALA A 73 0.97 1.08 11.71
CA ALA A 73 0.45 2.43 11.50
C ALA A 73 0.30 3.22 12.80
N SER A 74 -0.16 2.60 13.90
CA SER A 74 -0.31 3.25 15.21
C SER A 74 1.02 3.74 15.80
N LEU A 75 2.14 3.17 15.32
CA LEU A 75 3.50 3.54 15.70
C LEU A 75 4.18 4.45 14.64
N GLY A 76 3.41 4.99 13.69
CA GLY A 76 3.87 6.03 12.75
C GLY A 76 4.36 5.53 11.40
N HIS A 77 4.25 4.23 11.08
CA HIS A 77 4.67 3.74 9.76
C HIS A 77 3.69 4.18 8.67
N VAL A 78 4.11 5.15 7.85
CA VAL A 78 3.25 5.78 6.81
C VAL A 78 2.75 4.79 5.76
N GLY A 79 3.59 3.82 5.36
CA GLY A 79 3.17 2.79 4.41
C GLY A 79 2.03 1.91 4.91
N ALA A 80 2.00 1.58 6.20
CA ALA A 80 0.91 0.82 6.80
C ALA A 80 -0.38 1.63 6.83
N TYR A 81 -0.29 2.94 7.12
CA TYR A 81 -1.42 3.85 7.07
C TYR A 81 -1.99 3.98 5.64
N TYR A 82 -1.11 4.10 4.64
CA TYR A 82 -1.48 4.10 3.23
C TYR A 82 -2.15 2.78 2.83
N MET A 83 -1.61 1.62 3.22
CA MET A 83 -2.22 0.31 2.93
C MET A 83 -3.60 0.15 3.55
N ILE A 84 -3.80 0.53 4.82
CA ILE A 84 -5.12 0.53 5.45
C ILE A 84 -6.10 1.37 4.62
N THR A 85 -5.65 2.53 4.15
CA THR A 85 -6.45 3.42 3.31
C THR A 85 -6.83 2.75 1.99
N ILE A 86 -5.89 2.10 1.30
CA ILE A 86 -6.18 1.33 0.07
C ILE A 86 -7.17 0.19 0.35
N ILE A 87 -6.99 -0.56 1.45
CA ILE A 87 -7.93 -1.63 1.83
C ILE A 87 -9.35 -1.08 2.04
N LEU A 88 -9.49 0.09 2.69
CA LEU A 88 -10.79 0.74 2.88
C LEU A 88 -11.42 1.19 1.55
N LEU A 89 -10.62 1.69 0.61
CA LEU A 89 -11.08 2.10 -0.73
C LEU A 89 -11.52 0.89 -1.59
N LEU A 90 -10.81 -0.23 -1.47
CA LEU A 90 -11.15 -1.51 -2.10
C LEU A 90 -12.34 -2.21 -1.42
N SER A 91 -12.66 -1.80 -0.20
CA SER A 91 -13.79 -2.32 0.56
C SER A 91 -15.13 -1.73 0.07
N GLY A 92 -16.23 -2.35 0.49
CA GLY A 92 -17.58 -1.96 0.09
C GLY A 92 -17.97 -0.52 0.49
N ARG A 93 -19.20 -0.12 0.12
CA ARG A 93 -19.71 1.25 0.34
C ARG A 93 -19.48 1.79 1.75
N ASP A 94 -19.65 0.95 2.76
CA ASP A 94 -19.60 1.35 4.18
C ASP A 94 -18.22 1.85 4.63
N PHE A 95 -17.15 1.36 4.00
CA PHE A 95 -15.77 1.70 4.36
C PHE A 95 -15.11 2.67 3.40
N LYS A 96 -15.62 2.76 2.17
CA LYS A 96 -15.07 3.58 1.10
C LYS A 96 -14.97 5.05 1.48
N GLN A 97 -16.00 5.62 2.11
CA GLN A 97 -15.98 7.04 2.50
C GLN A 97 -14.87 7.34 3.51
N LYS A 98 -14.60 6.41 4.45
CA LYS A 98 -13.47 6.53 5.37
C LYS A 98 -12.15 6.50 4.62
N GLY A 99 -11.98 5.57 3.68
CA GLY A 99 -10.80 5.53 2.80
C GLY A 99 -10.59 6.84 2.03
N VAL A 100 -11.68 7.43 1.52
CA VAL A 100 -11.63 8.72 0.80
C VAL A 100 -11.10 9.83 1.69
N THR A 101 -11.67 9.99 2.88
CA THR A 101 -11.24 11.01 3.84
C THR A 101 -9.79 10.82 4.28
N LEU A 102 -9.33 9.57 4.46
CA LEU A 102 -7.96 9.29 4.87
C LEU A 102 -6.96 9.63 3.77
N LEU A 103 -7.21 9.21 2.54
CA LEU A 103 -6.27 9.46 1.44
C LEU A 103 -6.20 10.95 1.08
N SER A 104 -7.35 11.64 1.04
CA SER A 104 -7.38 13.08 0.77
C SER A 104 -6.59 13.85 1.82
N ALA A 105 -6.73 13.50 3.11
CA ALA A 105 -5.96 14.09 4.19
C ALA A 105 -4.44 13.85 4.04
N MET A 106 -4.01 12.66 3.61
CA MET A 106 -2.59 12.40 3.33
C MET A 106 -2.06 13.31 2.20
N LYS A 107 -2.86 13.61 1.18
CA LYS A 107 -2.41 14.41 0.05
C LYS A 107 -2.46 15.92 0.27
N ILE A 108 -2.84 16.39 1.46
CA ILE A 108 -2.87 17.84 1.77
C ILE A 108 -1.46 18.44 1.72
N SER A 109 -0.46 17.79 2.31
CA SER A 109 0.91 18.32 2.36
C SER A 109 1.84 17.65 1.34
N GLY A 110 2.76 18.43 0.78
CA GLY A 110 3.74 17.91 -0.20
C GLY A 110 4.57 16.75 0.33
N GLU A 111 4.95 16.77 1.61
CA GLU A 111 5.71 15.68 2.25
C GLU A 111 4.95 14.35 2.19
N TYR A 112 3.66 14.35 2.51
CA TYR A 112 2.87 13.11 2.48
C TYR A 112 2.48 12.71 1.05
N ARG A 113 2.36 13.65 0.10
CA ARG A 113 2.19 13.31 -1.33
C ARG A 113 3.35 12.46 -1.84
N GLU A 114 4.59 12.85 -1.54
CA GLU A 114 5.78 12.08 -1.92
C GLU A 114 5.81 10.69 -1.25
N LYS A 115 5.44 10.61 0.04
CA LYS A 115 5.33 9.31 0.74
C LYS A 115 4.25 8.43 0.13
N VAL A 116 3.08 8.99 -0.21
CA VAL A 116 2.01 8.26 -0.90
C VAL A 116 2.51 7.73 -2.23
N LYS A 117 3.19 8.55 -3.04
CA LYS A 117 3.79 8.12 -4.31
C LYS A 117 4.79 6.97 -4.10
N PHE A 118 5.70 7.09 -3.15
CA PHE A 118 6.68 6.05 -2.83
C PHE A 118 6.01 4.71 -2.46
N TYR A 119 5.01 4.73 -1.57
CA TYR A 119 4.33 3.50 -1.16
C TYR A 119 3.38 2.96 -2.23
N ARG A 120 2.83 3.81 -3.11
CA ARG A 120 2.11 3.39 -4.32
C ARG A 120 3.02 2.59 -5.24
N GLU A 121 4.21 3.09 -5.53
CA GLU A 121 5.20 2.40 -6.37
C GLU A 121 5.65 1.07 -5.74
N LYS A 122 5.88 1.03 -4.42
CA LYS A 122 6.13 -0.22 -3.69
C LYS A 122 4.98 -1.22 -3.83
N LEU A 123 3.73 -0.76 -3.68
CA LEU A 123 2.55 -1.61 -3.85
C LEU A 123 2.46 -2.16 -5.27
N ILE A 124 2.61 -1.31 -6.30
CA ILE A 124 2.57 -1.74 -7.71
C ILE A 124 3.65 -2.79 -7.98
N LYS A 125 4.89 -2.55 -7.52
CA LYS A 125 5.99 -3.49 -7.67
C LYS A 125 5.67 -4.83 -6.99
N PHE A 126 5.10 -4.80 -5.80
CA PHE A 126 4.65 -6.01 -5.10
C PHE A 126 3.55 -6.75 -5.89
N LEU A 127 2.48 -6.06 -6.29
CA LEU A 127 1.34 -6.68 -6.99
C LEU A 127 1.73 -7.26 -8.37
N ARG A 128 2.74 -6.69 -9.04
CA ARG A 128 3.30 -7.24 -10.30
C ARG A 128 4.09 -8.53 -10.11
N SER A 129 4.67 -8.72 -8.94
CA SER A 129 5.63 -9.80 -8.68
C SER A 129 5.09 -10.91 -7.79
N ALA A 130 4.09 -10.61 -6.96
CA ALA A 130 3.39 -11.58 -6.13
C ALA A 130 2.15 -12.13 -6.84
N THR A 131 1.78 -13.38 -6.53
CA THR A 131 0.49 -13.93 -6.95
C THR A 131 -0.63 -13.27 -6.14
N THR A 132 -1.33 -12.30 -6.74
CA THR A 132 -2.50 -11.66 -6.11
C THR A 132 -3.69 -12.61 -6.14
N ARG A 133 -4.26 -12.89 -4.97
CA ARG A 133 -5.45 -13.77 -4.84
C ARG A 133 -6.67 -13.02 -4.29
N ASN A 134 -6.48 -11.81 -3.77
CA ASN A 134 -7.57 -11.06 -3.17
C ASN A 134 -8.64 -10.66 -4.21
N PRO A 135 -9.90 -11.10 -4.06
CA PRO A 135 -10.96 -10.82 -5.03
C PRO A 135 -11.30 -9.33 -5.13
N LYS A 136 -11.02 -8.51 -4.11
CA LYS A 136 -11.23 -7.06 -4.16
C LYS A 136 -10.30 -6.35 -5.15
N VAL A 137 -9.13 -6.93 -5.43
CA VAL A 137 -8.22 -6.45 -6.47
C VAL A 137 -8.59 -7.06 -7.81
N LEU A 138 -8.89 -8.37 -7.84
CA LEU A 138 -9.19 -9.10 -9.08
C LEU A 138 -10.51 -8.68 -9.75
N ASN A 139 -11.50 -8.23 -8.97
CA ASN A 139 -12.80 -7.78 -9.50
C ASN A 139 -12.76 -6.38 -10.13
N GLY A 140 -11.56 -5.82 -10.30
CA GLY A 140 -11.34 -4.54 -10.97
C GLY A 140 -11.40 -3.33 -10.06
N ARG A 141 -11.01 -2.19 -10.63
CA ARG A 141 -10.87 -0.92 -9.93
C ARG A 141 -12.23 -0.41 -9.44
N PRO A 142 -12.42 -0.15 -8.14
CA PRO A 142 -13.62 0.52 -7.67
C PRO A 142 -13.60 2.00 -8.06
N SER A 143 -14.78 2.59 -8.25
CA SER A 143 -14.92 4.05 -8.37
C SER A 143 -15.33 4.67 -7.03
N CYS A 144 -14.72 5.80 -6.69
CA CYS A 144 -14.97 6.61 -5.52
C CYS A 144 -15.94 7.75 -5.81
N CYS A 145 -15.74 8.49 -6.90
CA CYS A 145 -16.58 9.60 -7.29
C CYS A 145 -17.77 9.15 -8.13
N THR A 146 -18.98 9.53 -7.71
CA THR A 146 -20.22 9.29 -8.45
C THR A 146 -20.64 10.47 -9.32
N ASN A 147 -19.94 11.61 -9.24
CA ASN A 147 -20.26 12.78 -10.04
C ASN A 147 -19.77 12.61 -11.49
N ALA A 148 -20.71 12.43 -12.41
CA ALA A 148 -20.43 12.20 -13.83
C ALA A 148 -19.61 13.32 -14.49
N ARG A 149 -19.79 14.59 -14.06
CA ARG A 149 -19.04 15.73 -14.62
C ARG A 149 -17.56 15.65 -14.27
N HIS A 150 -17.24 15.21 -13.05
CA HIS A 150 -15.84 15.07 -12.63
C HIS A 150 -15.14 13.90 -13.33
N ARG A 151 -15.85 12.79 -13.55
CA ARG A 151 -15.30 11.62 -14.25
C ARG A 151 -14.92 11.91 -15.71
N VAL A 152 -15.68 12.75 -16.41
CA VAL A 152 -15.37 13.17 -17.78
C VAL A 152 -14.11 14.03 -17.82
N LEU A 153 -13.98 15.00 -16.91
CA LEU A 153 -12.78 15.82 -16.78
C LEU A 153 -11.54 14.98 -16.44
N GLU A 154 -11.71 13.98 -15.57
CA GLU A 154 -10.64 13.05 -15.19
C GLU A 154 -10.20 12.16 -16.36
N THR A 155 -11.15 11.62 -17.15
CA THR A 155 -10.83 10.79 -18.33
C THR A 155 -10.05 11.59 -19.37
N ASN A 156 -10.44 12.86 -19.61
CA ASN A 156 -9.74 13.73 -20.54
C ASN A 156 -8.33 14.09 -20.02
N ALA A 157 -8.20 14.42 -18.74
CA ALA A 157 -6.91 14.74 -18.13
C ALA A 157 -5.94 13.55 -18.08
N LEU A 158 -6.45 12.31 -18.01
CA LEU A 158 -5.62 11.09 -18.11
C LEU A 158 -5.20 10.77 -19.55
N SER A 159 -6.03 11.14 -20.54
CA SER A 159 -5.71 10.96 -21.96
C SER A 159 -4.54 11.84 -22.42
N ASP A 160 -4.32 12.97 -21.73
CA ASP A 160 -3.22 13.90 -21.99
C ASP A 160 -1.91 13.54 -21.26
N LEU A 161 -1.92 12.57 -20.34
CA LEU A 161 -0.73 12.14 -19.60
C LEU A 161 0.02 11.06 -20.38
N GLN A 162 1.20 11.38 -20.88
CA GLN A 162 2.10 10.37 -21.48
C GLN A 162 2.67 9.45 -20.39
N VAL A 163 2.92 8.19 -20.75
CA VAL A 163 3.58 7.21 -19.89
C VAL A 163 4.98 7.73 -19.53
N GLY A 164 5.15 8.20 -18.30
CA GLY A 164 6.42 8.75 -17.79
C GLY A 164 6.36 10.21 -17.37
N ASP A 165 5.26 10.93 -17.61
CA ASP A 165 5.13 12.30 -17.14
C ASP A 165 4.79 12.38 -15.64
N HIS A 166 5.42 13.34 -14.98
CA HIS A 166 5.08 13.74 -13.61
C HIS A 166 3.63 14.24 -13.60
N VAL A 167 2.72 13.46 -13.04
CA VAL A 167 1.36 13.93 -12.79
C VAL A 167 1.47 15.08 -11.80
N ASP A 168 1.32 16.32 -12.26
CA ASP A 168 1.21 17.48 -11.38
C ASP A 168 -0.03 17.27 -10.50
N ASP A 169 0.22 16.84 -9.25
CA ASP A 169 -0.77 16.60 -8.19
C ASP A 169 -1.38 17.93 -7.66
N ASP A 170 -1.12 19.04 -8.36
CA ASP A 170 -1.59 20.40 -8.04
C ASP A 170 -2.95 20.75 -8.66
N SER A 171 -3.54 19.83 -9.42
CA SER A 171 -4.91 19.99 -9.89
C SER A 171 -5.89 19.70 -8.73
N VAL A 172 -6.64 20.73 -8.31
CA VAL A 172 -7.60 20.64 -7.20
C VAL A 172 -8.81 19.83 -7.65
N PHE A 173 -8.86 18.56 -7.26
CA PHE A 173 -10.03 17.70 -7.40
C PHE A 173 -10.80 17.58 -6.08
N CYS A 174 -12.04 17.09 -6.16
CA CYS A 174 -12.70 16.61 -4.96
C CYS A 174 -12.00 15.36 -4.42
N ASP A 175 -12.07 15.14 -3.11
CA ASP A 175 -11.44 14.01 -2.40
C ASP A 175 -11.66 12.66 -3.09
N ALA A 176 -12.89 12.40 -3.57
CA ALA A 176 -13.23 11.16 -4.23
C ALA A 176 -12.50 10.98 -5.57
N CYS A 177 -12.32 12.05 -6.35
CA CYS A 177 -11.54 12.01 -7.60
C CYS A 177 -10.04 11.87 -7.33
N THR A 178 -9.53 12.48 -6.26
CA THR A 178 -8.16 12.26 -5.81
C THR A 178 -7.90 10.77 -5.51
N CYS A 179 -8.89 10.08 -4.94
CA CYS A 179 -8.83 8.64 -4.71
C CYS A 179 -9.01 7.82 -6.00
N ASP A 180 -9.90 8.22 -6.90
CA ASP A 180 -10.07 7.57 -8.20
C ASP A 180 -8.74 7.58 -8.98
N ARG A 181 -8.06 8.74 -9.05
CA ARG A 181 -6.73 8.86 -9.67
C ARG A 181 -5.69 7.95 -9.02
N GLU A 182 -5.66 7.91 -7.69
CA GLU A 182 -4.74 7.03 -6.97
C GLU A 182 -4.95 5.56 -7.36
N LEU A 183 -6.21 5.12 -7.39
CA LEU A 183 -6.57 3.77 -7.80
C LEU A 183 -6.29 3.53 -9.28
N ILE A 184 -6.46 4.52 -10.16
CA ILE A 184 -6.08 4.41 -11.57
C ILE A 184 -4.58 4.13 -11.69
N CYS A 185 -3.74 4.93 -11.05
CA CYS A 185 -2.29 4.72 -11.06
C CYS A 185 -1.90 3.32 -10.56
N ILE A 186 -2.56 2.80 -9.51
CA ILE A 186 -2.32 1.45 -9.02
C ILE A 186 -2.73 0.41 -10.06
N PHE A 187 -3.96 0.46 -10.57
CA PHE A 187 -4.50 -0.59 -11.44
C PHE A 187 -3.88 -0.58 -12.83
N GLU A 188 -3.64 0.57 -13.45
CA GLU A 188 -2.90 0.68 -14.72
C GLU A 188 -1.43 0.33 -14.53
N GLY A 189 -0.86 0.66 -13.37
CA GLY A 189 0.45 0.19 -12.96
C GLY A 189 0.55 -1.33 -12.96
N ILE A 190 -0.49 -2.07 -12.57
CA ILE A 190 -0.45 -3.53 -12.59
C ILE A 190 -0.62 -4.10 -14.02
N SER A 191 -1.39 -3.43 -14.89
CA SER A 191 -1.73 -3.91 -16.25
C SER A 191 -0.69 -3.64 -17.34
N SER A 192 0.32 -2.82 -17.08
CA SER A 192 1.40 -2.50 -18.03
C SER A 192 2.41 -3.66 -18.15
N VAL A 193 2.08 -4.65 -18.98
CA VAL A 193 2.97 -5.72 -19.49
C VAL A 193 2.82 -5.80 -21.00
#